data_AF-A0A562HM34-F1
#
_entry.id   AF-A0A562HM34-F1
#
_cell.length_a   1.000
_cell.length_b   1.000
_cell.length_c   1.000
_cell.angle_alpha   90.00
_cell.angle_beta   90.00
_cell.angle_gamma   90.00
#
_symmetry.space_group_name_H-M   'P 1'
#
loop_
_entity.id
_entity.type
_entity.pdbx_description
1 polymer ?
#
loop_
_entity_poly.entity_id
_entity_poly.type
_entity_poly.pdbx_seq_one_letter_code
_entity_poly.pdbx_strand_id
1 'polypeptide(L)'
;MKAKTMYKIIDSKGRILIPKELRGACAMDCGDIVKLSLGQGFLTAKKVDLIEVGDQSPEAVEAFVRAAIQTMPEETQIGIAARLLELVEQRKG
;
A
#
# COMPACT_ATOMS: atom_id res chain seq x y z
N MET A 1 11.40 23.01 -10.06
CA MET A 1 10.93 22.69 -11.43
C MET A 1 9.46 23.08 -11.51
N LYS A 2 9.02 23.84 -12.53
CA LYS A 2 7.59 24.15 -12.71
C LYS A 2 6.85 22.86 -13.02
N ALA A 3 5.84 22.51 -12.22
CA ALA A 3 4.98 21.37 -12.50
C ALA A 3 4.29 21.58 -13.85
N LYS A 4 4.60 20.73 -14.83
CA LYS A 4 3.95 20.76 -16.14
C LYS A 4 2.57 20.14 -15.98
N THR A 5 1.54 20.98 -15.88
CA THR A 5 0.15 20.52 -15.82
C THR A 5 -0.30 20.07 -17.20
N MET A 6 -0.94 18.91 -17.28
CA MET A 6 -1.45 18.36 -18.52
C MET A 6 -2.73 17.57 -18.25
N TYR A 7 -3.69 17.69 -19.16
CA TYR A 7 -4.99 17.06 -19.05
C TYR A 7 -5.06 15.86 -20.00
N LYS A 8 -5.58 14.74 -19.49
CA LYS A 8 -5.82 13.51 -20.26
C LYS A 8 -7.19 12.96 -19.92
N ILE A 9 -7.80 12.34 -20.92
CA ILE A 9 -9.08 11.66 -20.78
C ILE A 9 -8.80 10.20 -20.41
N ILE A 10 -9.57 9.69 -19.44
CA ILE A 10 -9.57 8.29 -19.07
C ILE A 10 -10.36 7.52 -20.14
N ASP A 11 -9.79 6.46 -20.69
CA ASP A 11 -10.51 5.65 -21.66
C ASP A 11 -11.59 4.76 -21.00
N SER A 12 -12.35 4.02 -21.82
CA SER A 12 -13.41 3.13 -21.34
C SER A 12 -12.91 1.98 -20.44
N LYS A 13 -11.61 1.75 -20.37
CA LYS A 13 -10.97 0.71 -19.55
C LYS A 13 -10.25 1.31 -18.34
N GLY A 14 -10.42 2.60 -18.06
CA GLY A 14 -9.79 3.24 -16.90
C GLY A 14 -8.32 3.62 -17.13
N ARG A 15 -7.80 3.55 -18.36
CA ARG A 15 -6.37 3.81 -18.65
C ARG A 15 -6.14 5.28 -18.97
N ILE A 16 -5.02 5.80 -18.49
CA ILE A 16 -4.53 7.15 -18.81
C ILE A 16 -3.19 7.04 -19.52
N LEU A 17 -3.04 7.74 -20.64
CA LEU A 17 -1.77 7.79 -21.37
C LEU A 17 -0.77 8.69 -20.64
N ILE A 18 0.30 8.10 -20.09
CA ILE A 18 1.47 8.83 -19.59
C ILE A 18 2.39 9.16 -20.79
N PRO A 19 2.57 10.44 -21.15
CA PRO A 19 3.39 10.84 -22.29
C PRO A 19 4.85 10.40 -22.13
N LYS A 20 5.52 10.24 -23.29
CA LYS A 20 6.93 9.82 -23.34
C LYS A 20 7.86 10.73 -22.53
N GLU A 21 7.58 12.03 -22.51
CA GLU A 21 8.34 13.02 -21.74
C GLU A 21 8.28 12.76 -20.22
N LEU A 22 7.08 12.52 -19.67
CA LEU A 22 6.90 12.23 -18.25
C LEU A 22 7.47 10.86 -17.89
N ARG A 23 7.31 9.87 -18.78
CA ARG A 23 7.91 8.55 -18.62
C ARG A 23 9.44 8.64 -18.56
N GLY A 24 10.07 9.39 -19.46
CA GLY A 24 11.51 9.63 -19.42
C GLY A 24 11.97 10.33 -18.13
N ALA A 25 11.21 11.33 -17.67
CA ALA A 25 11.51 12.03 -16.41
C ALA A 25 11.39 11.15 -15.17
N CYS A 26 10.48 10.16 -15.19
CA CYS A 26 10.27 9.20 -14.08
C CYS A 26 11.00 7.86 -14.30
N ALA A 27 11.85 7.75 -15.32
CA ALA A 27 12.53 6.51 -15.72
C ALA A 27 11.58 5.30 -15.88
N MET A 28 10.38 5.53 -16.42
CA MET A 28 9.33 4.52 -16.65
C MET A 28 9.31 4.04 -18.11
N ASP A 29 9.48 2.74 -18.31
CA ASP A 29 9.47 2.06 -19.59
C ASP A 29 8.41 0.96 -19.69
N CYS A 30 8.23 0.41 -20.89
CA CYS A 30 7.30 -0.68 -21.11
C CYS A 30 7.76 -1.92 -20.32
N GLY A 31 6.89 -2.48 -19.50
CA GLY A 31 7.21 -3.63 -18.65
C GLY A 31 7.60 -3.28 -17.21
N ASP A 32 7.82 -2.00 -16.91
CA ASP A 32 8.07 -1.57 -15.53
C ASP A 32 6.83 -1.73 -14.64
N ILE A 33 7.07 -2.06 -13.37
CA ILE A 33 6.03 -2.11 -12.35
C ILE A 33 5.83 -0.72 -11.76
N VAL A 34 4.56 -0.30 -11.65
CA VAL A 34 4.18 1.01 -11.14
C VAL A 34 3.20 0.85 -9.99
N LYS A 35 3.58 1.36 -8.81
CA LYS A 35 2.71 1.47 -7.63
C LYS A 35 1.76 2.65 -7.82
N LEU A 36 0.47 2.40 -7.68
CA LEU A 36 -0.57 3.42 -7.62
C LEU A 36 -0.95 3.66 -6.16
N SER A 37 -1.02 4.92 -5.74
CA SER A 37 -1.41 5.31 -4.38
C SER A 37 -2.47 6.39 -4.41
N LEU A 38 -3.53 6.21 -3.62
CA LEU A 38 -4.61 7.16 -3.49
C LEU A 38 -4.38 8.04 -2.26
N GLY A 39 -4.36 9.35 -2.45
CA GLY A 39 -4.47 10.36 -1.39
C GLY A 39 -5.81 11.09 -1.47
N GLN A 40 -6.01 12.13 -0.65
CA GLN A 40 -7.22 12.96 -0.70
C GLN A 40 -7.40 13.63 -2.07
N GLY A 41 -8.14 12.98 -2.95
CA GLY A 41 -8.50 13.48 -4.29
C GLY A 41 -7.40 13.37 -5.35
N PHE A 42 -6.26 12.73 -5.07
CA PHE A 42 -5.18 12.55 -6.03
C PHE A 42 -4.69 11.11 -6.12
N LEU A 43 -4.41 10.66 -7.33
CA LEU A 43 -3.77 9.38 -7.63
C LEU A 43 -2.29 9.63 -7.98
N THR A 44 -1.39 9.00 -7.25
CA THR A 44 0.06 9.07 -7.49
C THR A 44 0.54 7.76 -8.11
N ALA A 45 1.41 7.86 -9.11
CA ALA A 45 2.06 6.71 -9.75
C ALA A 45 3.57 6.78 -9.52
N LYS A 46 4.17 5.70 -9.02
CA LYS A 46 5.61 5.60 -8.72
C LYS A 46 6.18 4.30 -9.28
N LYS A 47 7.29 4.38 -10.02
CA LYS A 47 8.03 3.19 -10.47
C LYS A 47 8.59 2.45 -9.26
N VAL A 48 8.49 1.12 -9.28
CA VAL A 48 9.06 0.23 -8.26
C VAL A 48 9.79 -0.92 -8.93
N ASP A 49 10.91 -1.34 -8.35
CA ASP A 49 11.73 -2.43 -8.89
C ASP A 49 11.30 -3.81 -8.37
N LEU A 50 10.52 -3.86 -7.28
CA LEU A 50 9.99 -5.06 -6.64
C LEU A 50 8.59 -4.78 -6.08
N ILE A 51 7.69 -5.76 -6.18
CA ILE A 51 6.45 -5.78 -5.40
C ILE A 51 6.88 -6.07 -3.96
N GLU A 52 6.77 -5.07 -3.08
CA GLU A 52 7.21 -5.18 -1.68
C GLU A 52 6.60 -6.45 -1.05
N VAL A 53 7.45 -7.42 -0.66
CA VAL A 53 7.05 -8.51 0.21
C VAL A 53 6.75 -7.89 1.57
N GLY A 54 5.47 -7.75 1.89
CA GLY A 54 5.01 -6.99 3.04
C GLY A 54 3.89 -6.03 2.66
N ASP A 55 2.81 -6.58 2.08
CA ASP A 55 1.56 -5.85 1.95
C ASP A 55 1.11 -5.38 3.34
N GLN A 56 1.19 -4.07 3.58
CA GLN A 56 0.78 -3.44 4.84
C GLN A 56 -0.67 -2.97 4.79
N SER A 57 -1.44 -3.41 3.79
CA SER A 57 -2.90 -3.28 3.83
C SER A 57 -3.40 -3.82 5.18
N PRO A 58 -4.38 -3.16 5.83
CA PRO A 58 -4.92 -3.61 7.10
C PRO A 58 -5.29 -5.10 7.07
N GLU A 59 -5.81 -5.56 5.93
CA GLU A 59 -6.24 -6.92 5.69
C GLU A 59 -5.07 -7.91 5.63
N ALA A 60 -3.97 -7.57 4.96
CA ALA A 60 -2.79 -8.42 4.89
C ALA A 60 -2.03 -8.50 6.22
N VAL A 61 -1.98 -7.38 6.96
CA VAL A 61 -1.40 -7.34 8.31
C VAL A 61 -2.22 -8.20 9.27
N GLU A 62 -3.55 -8.10 9.23
CA GLU A 62 -4.44 -8.93 10.06
C GLU A 62 -4.26 -10.42 9.76
N ALA A 63 -4.28 -10.81 8.48
CA ALA A 63 -4.09 -12.19 8.07
C ALA A 63 -2.73 -12.75 8.50
N PHE A 64 -1.67 -11.96 8.36
CA PHE A 64 -0.32 -12.34 8.79
C PHE A 64 -0.25 -12.52 10.31
N VAL A 65 -0.77 -11.57 11.09
CA VAL A 65 -0.79 -11.64 12.56
C VAL A 65 -1.59 -12.87 13.02
N ARG A 66 -2.74 -13.13 12.39
CA ARG A 66 -3.59 -14.28 12.70
C ARG A 66 -2.87 -15.61 12.44
N ALA A 67 -2.18 -15.73 11.31
CA ALA A 67 -1.40 -16.91 10.99
C ALA A 67 -0.19 -17.08 11.94
N ALA A 68 0.51 -15.99 12.26
CA ALA A 68 1.65 -16.02 13.18
C ALA A 68 1.23 -16.49 14.58
N ILE A 69 0.14 -15.94 15.15
CA ILE A 69 -0.37 -16.31 16.47
C ILE A 69 -0.71 -17.81 16.54
N GLN A 70 -1.29 -18.39 15.48
CA GLN A 70 -1.64 -19.82 15.45
C GLN A 70 -0.41 -20.74 15.55
N THR A 71 0.76 -20.28 15.13
CA THR A 71 2.02 -21.05 15.20
C THR A 71 2.78 -20.85 16.52
N MET A 72 2.34 -19.92 17.37
CA MET A 72 2.98 -19.62 18.65
C MET A 72 2.52 -20.57 19.76
N PRO A 73 3.34 -20.77 20.81
CA PRO A 73 2.95 -21.51 22.01
C PRO A 73 1.78 -20.83 22.75
N GLU A 74 0.97 -21.64 23.44
CA GLU A 74 -0.25 -21.19 24.15
C GLU A 74 0.04 -20.06 25.16
N GLU A 75 1.16 -20.15 25.90
CA GLU A 75 1.58 -19.09 26.83
C GLU A 75 1.78 -17.73 26.13
N THR A 76 2.34 -17.75 24.92
CA THR A 76 2.55 -16.54 24.13
C THR A 76 1.23 -16.00 23.56
N GLN A 77 0.32 -16.89 23.15
CA GLN A 77 -1.01 -16.50 22.69
C GLN A 77 -1.82 -15.81 23.80
N ILE A 78 -1.81 -16.37 25.01
CA ILE A 78 -2.47 -15.80 26.19
C ILE A 78 -1.85 -14.44 26.54
N GLY A 79 -0.52 -14.33 26.52
CA GLY A 79 0.17 -13.06 26.76
C GLY A 79 -0.19 -11.97 25.74
N ILE A 80 -0.30 -12.32 24.46
CA ILE A 80 -0.74 -11.41 23.41
C ILE A 80 -2.20 -10.98 23.63
N ALA A 81 -3.09 -11.91 23.96
CA ALA A 81 -4.50 -11.61 24.22
C ALA A 81 -4.69 -10.65 25.40
N ALA A 82 -3.99 -10.88 26.51
CA ALA A 82 -4.02 -9.99 27.68
C ALA A 82 -3.58 -8.57 27.31
N ARG A 83 -2.48 -8.44 26.56
CA ARG A 83 -1.94 -7.13 26.15
C ARG A 83 -2.85 -6.39 25.17
N LEU A 84 -3.56 -7.11 24.30
CA LEU A 84 -4.57 -6.51 23.42
C LEU A 84 -5.78 -6.01 24.20
N LEU A 85 -6.23 -6.73 25.23
CA LEU A 85 -7.32 -6.29 26.10
C LEU A 85 -6.94 -5.02 26.86
N GLU A 86 -5.76 -4.96 27.47
CA GLU A 86 -5.24 -3.76 28.15
C GLU A 86 -5.22 -2.53 27.23
N LEU A 87 -4.76 -2.70 25.98
CA LEU A 87 -4.71 -1.62 24.99
C LEU A 87 -6.11 -1.11 24.62
N VAL A 88 -7.12 -1.98 24.58
CA VAL A 88 -8.51 -1.60 24.30
C VAL A 88 -9.11 -0.84 25.48
N GLU A 89 -8.81 -1.26 26.71
CA GLU A 89 -9.27 -0.58 27.93
C GLU A 89 -8.63 0.82 28.07
N GLN A 90 -7.33 0.96 27.80
CA GLN A 90 -6.63 2.26 27.81
C GLN A 90 -7.16 3.25 26.76
N ARG A 91 -7.78 2.77 25.68
CA ARG A 91 -8.41 3.64 24.68
C ARG A 91 -9.85 4.03 25.01
N LYS A 92 -10.49 3.35 25.97
CA LYS A 92 -11.87 3.60 26.39
C LYS A 92 -11.98 4.51 27.62
N GLY A 93 -10.92 4.62 28.43
CA GLY A 93 -10.80 5.58 29.53
C GLY A 93 -10.29 6.93 29.05
#